data_AF-A0A8S2UY09-F1
#
_entry.id   AF-A0A8S2UY09-F1
#
_cell.length_a   1.000
_cell.length_b   1.000
_cell.length_c   1.000
_cell.angle_alpha   90.00
_cell.angle_beta   90.00
_cell.angle_gamma   90.00
#
_symmetry.space_group_name_H-M   'P 1'
#
loop_
_entity.id
_entity.type
_entity.pdbx_description
1 polymer ?
#
loop_
_entity_poly.entity_id
_entity_poly.type
_entity_poly.pdbx_seq_one_letter_code
_entity_poly.pdbx_strand_id
1 'polypeptide(L)'
;MSSEQMLQILENCVNEFYDSKTSHERKNYLHLQLNEFLNGVQTWKICLESLRSIKNPLLTYYLLQTFEQLIKYRWNTNEHISMDEQILIRDTLIYYLIDSFSSMVSYIRNKIMSLIVQIARKDCPRYWPNFFTTILHVSGADRTAQNQIIQKSIHK
;
A
#
# COMPACT_ATOMS: atom_id res chain seq x y z
N MET A 1 -16.69 -0.95 -16.40
CA MET A 1 -16.77 -0.44 -15.02
C MET A 1 -15.57 0.46 -14.81
N SER A 2 -15.74 1.72 -14.41
CA SER A 2 -14.60 2.60 -14.16
C SER A 2 -13.87 2.21 -12.87
N SER A 3 -12.58 2.55 -12.73
CA SER A 3 -11.80 2.27 -11.51
C SER A 3 -12.46 2.90 -10.27
N GLU A 4 -13.05 4.09 -10.42
CA GLU A 4 -13.77 4.80 -9.35
C GLU A 4 -15.02 4.05 -8.87
N GLN A 5 -15.81 3.51 -9.79
CA GLN A 5 -16.96 2.66 -9.44
C GLN A 5 -16.52 1.40 -8.69
N MET A 6 -15.40 0.80 -9.09
CA MET A 6 -14.85 -0.36 -8.40
C MET A 6 -14.44 -0.04 -6.97
N LEU A 7 -13.76 1.08 -6.75
CA LEU A 7 -13.37 1.53 -5.42
C LEU A 7 -14.59 1.79 -4.53
N GLN A 8 -15.64 2.41 -5.06
CA GLN A 8 -16.85 2.65 -4.30
C GLN A 8 -17.54 1.35 -3.88
N ILE A 9 -17.57 0.35 -4.76
CA ILE A 9 -18.11 -0.98 -4.44
C ILE A 9 -17.26 -1.64 -3.35
N LEU A 10 -15.93 -1.62 -3.49
CA LEU A 10 -15.01 -2.17 -2.50
C LEU A 10 -15.17 -1.49 -1.14
N GLU A 11 -15.30 -0.16 -1.13
CA GLU A 11 -15.52 0.60 0.09
C GLU A 11 -16.78 0.14 0.82
N ASN A 12 -17.89 0.00 0.08
CA ASN A 12 -19.16 -0.46 0.64
C ASN A 12 -19.03 -1.89 1.18
N CYS A 13 -18.39 -2.80 0.44
CA CYS A 13 -18.16 -4.17 0.88
C CYS A 13 -17.29 -4.26 2.14
N VAL A 14 -16.22 -3.47 2.21
CA VAL A 14 -15.32 -3.44 3.38
C VAL A 14 -16.06 -2.88 4.60
N ASN A 15 -16.79 -1.79 4.44
CA ASN A 15 -17.58 -1.21 5.53
C ASN A 15 -18.65 -2.19 6.04
N GLU A 16 -19.38 -2.83 5.14
CA GLU A 16 -20.40 -3.82 5.48
C GLU A 16 -19.79 -5.05 6.18
N PHE A 17 -18.61 -5.50 5.76
CA PHE A 17 -17.93 -6.64 6.39
C PHE A 17 -17.57 -6.38 7.86
N TYR A 18 -17.13 -5.16 8.19
CA TYR A 18 -16.77 -4.76 9.55
C TYR A 18 -17.94 -4.24 10.39
N ASP A 19 -19.13 -4.04 9.81
CA ASP A 19 -20.33 -3.66 10.57
C ASP A 19 -20.75 -4.80 11.54
N SER A 20 -21.12 -4.42 12.76
CA SER A 20 -21.57 -5.33 13.81
C SER A 20 -22.96 -5.92 13.53
N LYS A 21 -23.77 -5.25 12.68
CA LYS A 21 -25.12 -5.68 12.31
C LYS A 21 -25.14 -6.68 11.15
N THR A 22 -24.04 -6.86 10.45
CA THR A 22 -23.95 -7.78 9.30
C THR A 22 -23.95 -9.23 9.77
N SER A 23 -24.84 -10.04 9.20
CA SER A 23 -24.96 -11.46 9.53
C SER A 23 -23.70 -12.25 9.17
N HIS A 24 -23.47 -13.39 9.84
CA HIS A 24 -22.33 -14.26 9.55
C HIS A 24 -22.31 -14.77 8.12
N GLU A 25 -23.47 -15.18 7.58
CA GLU A 25 -23.60 -15.63 6.19
C GLU A 25 -23.18 -14.52 5.21
N ARG A 26 -23.60 -13.28 5.47
CA ARG A 26 -23.22 -12.13 4.65
C ARG A 26 -21.74 -11.81 4.77
N LYS A 27 -21.16 -11.87 5.96
CA LYS A 27 -19.70 -11.71 6.15
C LYS A 27 -18.91 -12.77 5.41
N ASN A 28 -19.36 -14.03 5.40
CA ASN A 28 -18.71 -15.10 4.64
C ASN A 28 -18.77 -14.83 3.13
N TYR A 29 -19.92 -14.39 2.62
CA TYR A 29 -20.05 -14.00 1.22
C TYR A 29 -19.11 -12.84 0.85
N LEU A 30 -19.11 -11.78 1.65
CA LEU A 30 -18.22 -10.62 1.45
C LEU A 30 -16.74 -11.03 1.53
N HIS A 31 -16.38 -11.92 2.46
CA HIS A 31 -15.03 -12.43 2.59
C HIS A 31 -14.55 -13.11 1.30
N LEU A 32 -15.39 -13.96 0.69
CA LEU A 32 -15.06 -14.61 -0.58
C LEU A 32 -14.82 -13.59 -1.69
N GLN A 33 -15.73 -12.62 -1.85
CA GLN A 33 -15.61 -11.57 -2.87
C GLN A 33 -14.37 -10.69 -2.69
N LEU A 34 -14.09 -10.27 -1.45
CA LEU A 34 -12.90 -9.50 -1.11
C LEU A 34 -11.63 -10.35 -1.35
N ASN A 35 -11.63 -11.62 -0.96
CA ASN A 35 -10.49 -12.50 -1.18
C ASN A 35 -10.22 -12.76 -2.68
N GLU A 36 -11.25 -12.87 -3.51
CA GLU A 36 -11.09 -12.95 -4.97
C GLU A 36 -10.38 -11.71 -5.52
N PHE A 37 -10.75 -10.51 -5.06
CA PHE A 37 -10.07 -9.28 -5.43
C PHE A 37 -8.60 -9.25 -4.94
N LEU A 38 -8.35 -9.63 -3.69
CA LEU A 38 -6.99 -9.63 -3.12
C LEU A 38 -6.02 -10.52 -3.92
N ASN A 39 -6.50 -11.63 -4.47
CA ASN A 39 -5.67 -12.60 -5.19
C ASN A 39 -5.49 -12.29 -6.68
N GLY A 40 -6.21 -11.28 -7.20
CA GLY A 40 -6.10 -10.85 -8.59
C GLY A 40 -4.67 -10.49 -9.01
N VAL A 41 -4.31 -10.77 -10.26
CA VAL A 41 -2.92 -10.57 -10.76
C VAL A 41 -2.55 -9.10 -10.84
N GLN A 42 -3.50 -8.23 -11.21
CA GLN A 42 -3.26 -6.80 -11.47
C GLN A 42 -3.99 -5.87 -10.49
N THR A 43 -4.61 -6.39 -9.44
CA THR A 43 -5.38 -5.58 -8.48
C THR A 43 -4.49 -4.62 -7.70
N TRP A 44 -3.20 -4.94 -7.53
CA TRP A 44 -2.22 -4.04 -6.93
C TRP A 44 -2.05 -2.73 -7.71
N LYS A 45 -2.21 -2.72 -9.05
CA LYS A 45 -2.10 -1.49 -9.87
C LYS A 45 -3.22 -0.53 -9.54
N ILE A 46 -4.45 -1.05 -9.50
CA ILE A 46 -5.64 -0.28 -9.09
C ILE A 46 -5.44 0.25 -7.67
N CYS A 47 -4.93 -0.58 -6.75
CA CYS A 47 -4.65 -0.14 -5.38
C CYS A 47 -3.61 0.98 -5.33
N LEU A 48 -2.55 0.88 -6.13
CA LEU A 48 -1.46 1.86 -6.17
C LEU A 48 -1.95 3.23 -6.65
N GLU A 49 -2.74 3.26 -7.73
CA GLU A 49 -3.35 4.48 -8.26
C GLU A 49 -4.32 5.13 -7.27
N SER A 50 -4.99 4.31 -6.46
CA SER A 50 -6.08 4.74 -5.58
C SER A 50 -5.62 5.15 -4.17
N LEU A 51 -4.42 4.74 -3.74
CA LEU A 51 -3.92 4.99 -2.37
C LEU A 51 -3.94 6.48 -1.98
N ARG A 52 -3.75 7.39 -2.93
CA ARG A 52 -3.74 8.85 -2.68
C ARG A 52 -5.12 9.47 -2.58
N SER A 53 -6.16 8.85 -3.14
CA SER A 53 -7.53 9.42 -3.17
C SER A 53 -8.40 8.90 -2.02
N ILE A 54 -8.05 7.77 -1.42
CA ILE A 54 -8.87 7.10 -0.40
C ILE A 54 -8.77 7.81 0.95
N LYS A 55 -9.95 8.11 1.52
CA LYS A 55 -10.09 8.69 2.87
C LYS A 55 -10.50 7.64 3.91
N ASN A 56 -11.09 6.54 3.47
CA ASN A 56 -11.59 5.50 4.36
C ASN A 56 -10.46 4.62 4.89
N PRO A 57 -10.18 4.63 6.20
CA PRO A 57 -9.02 3.93 6.75
C PRO A 57 -9.17 2.40 6.72
N LEU A 58 -10.40 1.87 6.74
CA LEU A 58 -10.66 0.43 6.58
C LEU A 58 -10.36 -0.02 5.16
N LEU A 59 -10.80 0.77 4.17
CA LEU A 59 -10.49 0.51 2.76
C LEU A 59 -8.99 0.61 2.52
N THR A 60 -8.31 1.65 3.01
CA THR A 60 -6.85 1.78 2.91
C THR A 60 -6.15 0.55 3.47
N TYR A 61 -6.52 0.10 4.67
CA TYR A 61 -5.92 -1.10 5.26
C TYR A 61 -6.15 -2.34 4.41
N TYR A 62 -7.36 -2.50 3.86
CA TYR A 62 -7.69 -3.60 2.97
C TYR A 62 -6.85 -3.58 1.67
N LEU A 63 -6.70 -2.43 1.02
CA LEU A 63 -5.84 -2.32 -0.18
C LEU A 63 -4.37 -2.57 0.17
N LEU A 64 -3.90 -2.21 1.36
CA LEU A 64 -2.55 -2.55 1.80
C LEU A 64 -2.31 -4.07 1.90
N GLN A 65 -3.37 -4.89 2.03
CA GLN A 65 -3.24 -6.35 1.98
C GLN A 65 -2.91 -6.88 0.58
N THR A 66 -3.29 -6.18 -0.50
CA THR A 66 -2.89 -6.61 -1.87
C THR A 66 -1.38 -6.53 -2.04
N PHE A 67 -0.75 -5.47 -1.50
CA PHE A 67 0.70 -5.33 -1.51
C PHE A 67 1.37 -6.38 -0.64
N GLU A 68 0.80 -6.73 0.51
CA GLU A 68 1.33 -7.81 1.33
C GLU A 68 1.38 -9.14 0.58
N GLN A 69 0.29 -9.52 -0.09
CA GLN A 69 0.22 -10.74 -0.90
C GLN A 69 1.23 -10.70 -2.06
N LEU A 70 1.30 -9.57 -2.76
CA LEU A 70 2.25 -9.34 -3.86
C LEU A 70 3.70 -9.49 -3.38
N ILE A 71 4.07 -8.80 -2.30
CA ILE A 71 5.42 -8.83 -1.73
C ILE A 71 5.76 -10.25 -1.28
N LYS A 72 4.83 -10.92 -0.58
CA LYS A 72 5.03 -12.25 -0.04
C LYS A 72 5.28 -13.29 -1.15
N TYR A 73 4.43 -13.32 -2.16
CA TYR A 73 4.37 -14.44 -3.12
C TYR A 73 4.95 -14.14 -4.50
N ARG A 74 4.96 -12.88 -4.97
CA ARG A 74 5.26 -12.53 -6.38
C ARG A 74 6.41 -11.54 -6.57
N TRP A 75 6.96 -10.97 -5.48
CA TRP A 75 7.99 -9.91 -5.57
C TRP A 75 9.22 -10.29 -6.42
N ASN A 76 9.75 -11.50 -6.26
CA ASN A 76 11.00 -11.93 -6.92
C ASN A 76 10.79 -12.89 -8.09
N THR A 77 9.53 -13.16 -8.48
CA THR A 77 9.27 -14.15 -9.55
C THR A 77 9.52 -13.56 -10.94
N ASN A 78 9.60 -12.23 -11.09
CA ASN A 78 9.57 -11.48 -12.36
C ASN A 78 8.36 -11.79 -13.26
N GLU A 79 7.48 -12.67 -12.78
CA GLU A 79 6.21 -13.03 -13.36
C GLU A 79 5.20 -12.06 -12.75
N HIS A 80 4.70 -11.13 -13.57
CA HIS A 80 3.67 -10.12 -13.24
C HIS A 80 4.12 -8.83 -12.54
N ILE A 81 5.39 -8.70 -12.14
CA ILE A 81 5.92 -7.42 -11.64
C ILE A 81 7.35 -7.17 -12.16
N SER A 82 7.54 -6.03 -12.83
CA SER A 82 8.87 -5.60 -13.29
C SER A 82 9.67 -4.91 -12.17
N MET A 83 10.98 -4.76 -12.36
CA MET A 83 11.83 -4.03 -11.41
C MET A 83 11.43 -2.56 -11.28
N ASP A 84 10.98 -1.93 -12.37
CA ASP A 84 10.47 -0.55 -12.35
C ASP A 84 9.18 -0.44 -11.53
N GLU A 85 8.29 -1.42 -11.66
CA GLU A 85 7.07 -1.49 -10.86
C GLU A 85 7.37 -1.74 -9.37
N GLN A 86 8.38 -2.56 -9.05
CA GLN A 86 8.85 -2.74 -7.67
C GLN A 86 9.38 -1.43 -7.07
N ILE A 87 10.19 -0.69 -7.82
CA ILE A 87 10.67 0.64 -7.43
C ILE A 87 9.48 1.57 -7.18
N LEU A 88 8.53 1.64 -8.11
CA LEU A 88 7.36 2.50 -8.00
C LEU A 88 6.51 2.17 -6.76
N ILE A 89 6.27 0.89 -6.47
CA ILE A 89 5.52 0.46 -5.28
C ILE A 89 6.24 0.90 -4.01
N ARG A 90 7.55 0.64 -3.92
CA ARG A 90 8.38 1.04 -2.77
C ARG A 90 8.32 2.54 -2.55
N ASP A 91 8.56 3.33 -3.59
CA ASP A 91 8.59 4.78 -3.50
C ASP A 91 7.21 5.34 -3.13
N THR A 92 6.14 4.75 -3.67
CA THR A 92 4.77 5.15 -3.33
C THR A 92 4.43 4.86 -1.87
N LEU A 93 4.80 3.68 -1.35
CA LEU A 93 4.57 3.33 0.06
C LEU A 93 5.34 4.26 1.00
N ILE A 94 6.60 4.57 0.68
CA ILE A 94 7.43 5.49 1.47
C ILE A 94 6.88 6.92 1.41
N TYR A 95 6.55 7.40 0.22
CA TYR A 95 5.96 8.73 0.03
C TYR A 95 4.66 8.86 0.81
N TYR A 96 3.76 7.89 0.67
CA TYR A 96 2.47 7.87 1.38
C TYR A 96 2.65 7.85 2.90
N LEU A 97 3.64 7.10 3.41
CA LEU A 97 3.98 7.09 4.81
C LEU A 97 4.46 8.47 5.32
N ILE A 98 5.31 9.16 4.56
CA ILE A 98 5.86 10.47 4.94
C ILE A 98 4.78 11.56 4.87
N ASP A 99 4.10 11.66 3.73
CA ASP A 99 3.11 12.70 3.41
C ASP A 99 1.94 12.73 4.40
N SER A 100 1.48 11.55 4.81
CA SER A 100 0.32 11.40 5.69
C SER A 100 0.69 10.95 7.11
N PHE A 101 1.97 10.97 7.50
CA PHE A 101 2.44 10.35 8.76
C PHE A 101 1.67 10.80 10.01
N SER A 102 1.43 12.11 10.13
CA SER A 102 0.84 12.75 11.31
C SER A 102 -0.68 12.60 11.39
N SER A 103 -1.36 12.50 10.24
CA SER A 103 -2.82 12.37 10.15
C SER A 103 -3.27 10.91 10.04
N MET A 104 -2.37 10.00 9.68
CA MET A 104 -2.67 8.59 9.46
C MET A 104 -2.86 7.81 10.76
N VAL A 105 -3.87 6.93 10.76
CA VAL A 105 -4.17 6.05 11.88
C VAL A 105 -3.04 5.05 12.11
N SER A 106 -2.73 4.78 13.38
CA SER A 106 -1.56 3.99 13.80
C SER A 106 -1.46 2.60 13.17
N TYR A 107 -2.58 1.88 13.02
CA TYR A 107 -2.57 0.54 12.43
C TYR A 107 -2.24 0.56 10.93
N ILE A 108 -2.63 1.61 10.20
CA ILE A 108 -2.27 1.78 8.77
C ILE A 108 -0.78 2.09 8.68
N ARG A 109 -0.29 3.03 9.52
CA ARG A 109 1.13 3.37 9.58
C ARG A 109 1.99 2.14 9.85
N ASN A 110 1.62 1.33 10.85
CA ASN A 110 2.32 0.09 11.19
C ASN A 110 2.26 -0.92 10.05
N LYS A 111 1.13 -1.00 9.33
CA LYS A 111 1.00 -1.87 8.16
C LYS A 111 1.99 -1.47 7.06
N ILE A 112 2.04 -0.18 6.70
CA ILE A 112 2.96 0.31 5.66
C ILE A 112 4.41 0.08 6.07
N MET A 113 4.78 0.40 7.31
CA MET A 113 6.12 0.13 7.82
C MET A 113 6.48 -1.36 7.74
N SER A 114 5.53 -2.25 8.07
CA SER A 114 5.72 -3.69 7.93
C SER A 114 5.97 -4.08 6.46
N LEU A 115 5.21 -3.55 5.51
CA LEU A 115 5.41 -3.80 4.08
C LEU A 115 6.78 -3.33 3.60
N ILE A 116 7.20 -2.14 4.01
CA ILE A 116 8.52 -1.57 3.69
C ILE A 116 9.64 -2.49 4.21
N VAL A 117 9.52 -2.98 5.45
CA VAL A 117 10.48 -3.94 6.02
C VAL A 117 10.45 -5.27 5.28
N GLN A 118 9.28 -5.76 4.86
CA GLN A 118 9.16 -6.98 4.07
C GLN A 118 9.84 -6.87 2.70
N ILE A 119 9.72 -5.72 2.02
CA ILE A 119 10.45 -5.42 0.78
C ILE A 119 11.96 -5.38 1.07
N ALA A 120 12.38 -4.66 2.10
CA ALA A 120 13.79 -4.54 2.45
C ALA A 120 14.44 -5.90 2.73
N ARG A 121 13.74 -6.84 3.38
CA ARG A 121 14.23 -8.20 3.60
C ARG A 121 14.47 -8.99 2.31
N LYS A 122 13.79 -8.65 1.21
CA LYS A 122 13.93 -9.31 -0.09
C LYS A 122 14.98 -8.63 -0.97
N ASP A 123 15.07 -7.30 -0.89
CA ASP A 123 15.84 -6.50 -1.83
C ASP A 123 17.18 -6.00 -1.26
N CYS A 124 17.32 -5.88 0.06
CA CYS A 124 18.54 -5.41 0.68
C CYS A 124 19.59 -6.53 0.75
N PRO A 125 20.89 -6.24 0.51
CA PRO A 125 21.46 -4.97 0.06
C PRO A 125 21.52 -4.82 -1.47
N ARG A 126 21.29 -5.90 -2.22
CA ARG A 126 21.60 -5.99 -3.66
C ARG A 126 20.77 -5.01 -4.53
N TYR A 127 19.48 -4.91 -4.25
CA TYR A 127 18.50 -4.10 -5.00
C TYR A 127 17.99 -2.89 -4.22
N TRP A 128 18.37 -2.78 -2.94
CA TRP A 128 18.07 -1.62 -2.11
C TRP A 128 19.19 -1.30 -1.10
N PRO A 129 20.37 -0.85 -1.57
CA PRO A 129 21.52 -0.61 -0.69
C PRO A 129 21.28 0.56 0.29
N ASN A 130 20.51 1.56 -0.12
CA ASN A 130 20.25 2.77 0.66
C ASN A 130 19.06 2.65 1.63
N PHE A 131 18.60 1.43 1.94
CA PHE A 131 17.44 1.21 2.80
C PHE A 131 17.57 1.93 4.15
N PHE A 132 18.68 1.72 4.88
CA PHE A 132 18.88 2.29 6.21
C PHE A 132 18.91 3.82 6.17
N THR A 133 19.57 4.41 5.17
CA THR A 133 19.61 5.87 4.99
C THR A 133 18.21 6.43 4.71
N THR A 134 17.40 5.73 3.91
CA THR A 134 16.00 6.13 3.65
C THR A 134 15.16 6.09 4.94
N ILE A 135 15.27 5.03 5.74
CA ILE A 135 14.51 4.91 6.99
C ILE A 135 14.91 5.97 8.02
N LEU A 136 16.21 6.29 8.14
CA LEU A 136 16.68 7.35 9.03
C LEU A 136 16.14 8.74 8.65
N HIS A 137 16.03 9.01 7.34
CA HIS A 137 15.42 10.24 6.85
C HIS A 137 13.91 10.30 7.18
N VAL A 138 13.20 9.16 7.06
CA VAL A 138 11.78 9.06 7.42
C VAL A 138 11.55 9.20 8.94
N SER A 139 12.45 8.67 9.77
CA SER A 139 12.26 8.60 11.23
C SER A 139 12.53 9.90 11.99
N GLY A 140 13.16 10.90 11.36
CA GLY A 140 13.30 12.24 11.95
C GLY A 140 14.70 12.79 12.09
N ALA A 141 15.69 12.27 11.36
CA ALA A 141 17.02 12.92 11.34
C ALA A 141 17.03 14.28 10.59
N ASP A 142 16.04 14.55 9.72
CA ASP A 142 15.95 15.84 9.02
C ASP A 142 14.51 16.18 8.58
N ARG A 143 13.66 16.60 9.52
CA ARG A 143 12.39 17.28 9.15
C ARG A 143 12.64 18.59 8.40
N THR A 144 13.85 19.13 8.48
CA THR A 144 14.33 20.34 7.80
C THR A 144 14.67 20.14 6.32
N ALA A 145 15.05 18.94 5.88
CA ALA A 145 15.43 18.66 4.49
C ALA A 145 14.30 18.13 3.59
N GLN A 146 13.16 17.72 4.19
CA GLN A 146 12.02 17.13 3.46
C GLN A 146 11.45 18.06 2.37
N ASN A 147 11.59 19.38 2.51
CA ASN A 147 11.13 20.35 1.52
C ASN A 147 12.02 20.50 0.27
N GLN A 148 13.26 19.98 0.27
CA GLN A 148 14.19 20.16 -0.85
C GLN A 148 14.13 19.03 -1.89
N ILE A 149 13.67 17.83 -1.50
CA ILE A 149 13.50 16.71 -2.43
C ILE A 149 12.21 16.88 -3.25
N ILE A 150 11.18 17.50 -2.67
CA ILE A 150 9.87 17.75 -3.32
C ILE A 150 10.01 18.59 -4.60
N GLN A 151 10.98 19.51 -4.68
CA GLN A 151 11.17 20.32 -5.89
C GLN A 151 11.94 19.61 -7.02
N LYS A 152 12.67 18.53 -6.75
CA LYS A 152 13.49 17.85 -7.78
C LYS A 152 12.75 16.78 -8.57
N SER A 153 11.65 16.22 -8.04
CA SER A 153 10.82 15.22 -8.75
C SER A 153 9.66 15.82 -9.55
N ILE A 154 9.42 17.13 -9.47
CA ILE A 154 8.40 17.82 -10.28
C ILE A 154 9.00 18.44 -11.55
N HIS A 155 10.33 18.49 -11.68
CA HIS A 155 11.06 19.11 -12.80
C HIS A 155 12.06 18.17 -13.50
N LYS A 156 11.79 16.86 -13.51
CA LYS A 156 12.50 15.92 -14.38
C LYS A 156 11.54 14.95 -15.03
#